data_AF-A0A5C4IRJ2-F1
#
_entry.id   AF-A0A5C4IRJ2-F1
#
_cell.length_a   1.000
_cell.length_b   1.000
_cell.length_c   1.000
_cell.angle_alpha   90.00
_cell.angle_beta   90.00
_cell.angle_gamma   90.00
#
_symmetry.space_group_name_H-M   'P 1'
#
loop_
_entity.id
_entity.type
_entity.pdbx_description
1 polymer ?
#
loop_
_entity_poly.entity_id
_entity_poly.type
_entity_poly.pdbx_seq_one_letter_code
_entity_poly.pdbx_strand_id
1 'polypeptide(L)'
;MNPELFLAFVVVAAALACTPGVDWAYTIAAGLRQRSFVPAVAGLCGGYVLHTVLLVAGLAAVLTGMPGVLEWITLAGAAYLMWLGASTLRSWRAASFTAGAGSEGASGLRAFLQGMGTSGINPKGLLFYVALVPQFVSSEAPLPVPVQSGLLGMTFVLLAGLVYTAVALLSRTLLQTRPGTARAVTLASGLIMVALGAALLGDQLMPLFSAA
;
A
#
# COMPACT_ATOMS: atom_id res chain seq x y z
N MET A 1 0.37 2.54 -21.42
CA MET A 1 1.02 1.83 -20.30
C MET A 1 1.06 0.36 -20.67
N ASN A 2 2.13 -0.36 -20.30
CA ASN A 2 2.20 -1.79 -20.53
C ASN A 2 1.14 -2.50 -19.65
N PRO A 3 0.22 -3.30 -20.23
CA PRO A 3 -0.84 -3.96 -19.47
C PRO A 3 -0.32 -4.99 -18.46
N GLU A 4 0.80 -5.65 -18.74
CA GLU A 4 1.40 -6.63 -17.83
C GLU A 4 1.98 -5.97 -16.58
N LEU A 5 2.71 -4.86 -16.76
CA LEU A 5 3.21 -4.05 -15.64
C LEU A 5 2.06 -3.50 -14.79
N PHE A 6 0.99 -3.05 -15.43
CA PHE A 6 -0.19 -2.58 -14.70
C PHE A 6 -0.87 -3.69 -13.90
N LEU A 7 -1.02 -4.88 -14.48
CA LEU A 7 -1.60 -6.01 -13.78
C LEU A 7 -0.73 -6.46 -12.59
N ALA A 8 0.60 -6.51 -12.79
CA ALA A 8 1.55 -6.78 -11.72
C ALA A 8 1.43 -5.75 -10.58
N PHE A 9 1.32 -4.46 -10.93
CA PHE A 9 1.07 -3.40 -9.97
C PHE A 9 -0.22 -3.64 -9.17
N VAL A 10 -1.33 -3.96 -9.84
CA VAL A 10 -2.63 -4.20 -9.18
C VAL A 10 -2.52 -5.34 -8.16
N VAL A 11 -1.80 -6.41 -8.49
CA VAL A 11 -1.59 -7.54 -7.56
C VAL A 11 -0.76 -7.09 -6.34
N VAL A 12 0.35 -6.38 -6.54
CA VAL A 12 1.17 -5.85 -5.44
C VAL A 12 0.38 -4.87 -4.57
N ALA A 13 -0.32 -3.93 -5.20
CA ALA A 13 -1.15 -2.91 -4.58
C ALA A 13 -2.26 -3.54 -3.72
N ALA A 14 -2.96 -4.54 -4.25
CA ALA A 14 -3.99 -5.27 -3.53
C ALA A 14 -3.41 -6.05 -2.34
N ALA A 15 -2.26 -6.74 -2.53
CA ALA A 15 -1.60 -7.47 -1.44
C ALA A 15 -1.22 -6.53 -0.28
N LEU A 16 -0.66 -5.36 -0.59
CA LEU A 16 -0.28 -4.33 0.38
C LEU A 16 -1.46 -3.66 1.08
N ALA A 17 -2.54 -3.39 0.34
CA ALA A 17 -3.79 -2.87 0.90
C ALA A 17 -4.40 -3.90 1.85
N CYS A 18 -4.27 -5.20 1.55
CA CYS A 18 -4.72 -6.30 2.40
C CYS A 18 -3.82 -6.56 3.61
N THR A 19 -2.56 -6.10 3.61
CA THR A 19 -1.64 -6.27 4.74
C THR A 19 -2.07 -5.43 5.94
N PRO A 20 -2.42 -6.05 7.08
CA PRO A 20 -2.83 -5.31 8.27
C PRO A 20 -1.72 -4.40 8.79
N GLY A 21 -2.11 -3.22 9.26
CA GLY A 21 -1.20 -2.21 9.80
C GLY A 21 -1.98 -1.08 10.47
N VAL A 22 -1.37 0.11 10.57
CA VAL A 22 -2.00 1.27 11.23
C VAL A 22 -3.30 1.71 10.55
N ASP A 23 -3.37 1.65 9.22
CA ASP A 23 -4.58 2.00 8.46
C ASP A 23 -5.73 1.05 8.80
N TRP A 24 -5.47 -0.27 8.82
CA TRP A 24 -6.45 -1.28 9.23
C TRP A 24 -6.90 -1.07 10.67
N ALA A 25 -5.97 -0.82 11.60
CA ALA A 25 -6.31 -0.58 13.00
C ALA A 25 -7.23 0.62 13.15
N TYR A 26 -6.94 1.71 12.41
CA TYR A 26 -7.78 2.90 12.38
C TYR A 26 -9.16 2.61 11.78
N THR A 27 -9.22 1.92 10.64
CA THR A 27 -10.44 1.51 9.96
C THR A 27 -11.31 0.60 10.83
N ILE A 28 -10.73 -0.38 11.53
CA ILE A 28 -11.43 -1.28 12.45
C ILE A 28 -12.04 -0.48 13.59
N ALA A 29 -11.27 0.41 14.21
CA ALA A 29 -11.74 1.27 15.29
C ALA A 29 -12.88 2.20 14.83
N ALA A 30 -12.76 2.79 13.63
CA ALA A 30 -13.81 3.61 13.05
C ALA A 30 -15.09 2.81 12.76
N GLY A 31 -14.94 1.60 12.20
CA GLY A 31 -16.05 0.68 11.94
C GLY A 31 -16.80 0.30 13.22
N LEU A 32 -16.08 0.03 14.32
CA LEU A 32 -16.68 -0.38 15.59
C LEU A 32 -17.33 0.78 16.37
N ARG A 33 -16.78 1.99 16.29
CA ARG A 33 -17.10 3.07 17.24
C ARG A 33 -17.91 4.23 16.65
N GLN A 34 -17.77 4.51 15.36
CA GLN A 34 -18.39 5.69 14.76
C GLN A 34 -19.79 5.37 14.24
N ARG A 35 -20.71 6.35 14.26
CA ARG A 35 -22.00 6.19 13.55
C ARG A 35 -21.80 5.96 12.04
N SER A 36 -20.74 6.56 11.48
CA SER A 36 -20.30 6.36 10.09
C SER A 36 -18.78 6.25 10.04
N PHE A 37 -18.26 5.20 9.40
CA PHE A 37 -16.82 5.02 9.15
C PHE A 37 -16.34 5.76 7.90
N VAL A 38 -17.27 6.31 7.10
CA VAL A 38 -16.97 6.93 5.79
C VAL A 38 -15.94 8.06 5.91
N PRO A 39 -16.04 9.01 6.87
CA PRO A 39 -15.05 10.08 6.97
C PRO A 39 -13.65 9.56 7.29
N ALA A 40 -13.54 8.51 8.11
CA ALA A 40 -12.26 7.89 8.45
C ALA A 40 -11.60 7.24 7.22
N VAL A 41 -12.35 6.47 6.44
CA VAL A 41 -11.85 5.84 5.20
C VAL A 41 -11.52 6.89 4.14
N ALA A 42 -12.37 7.90 3.96
CA ALA A 42 -12.10 9.02 3.06
C ALA A 42 -10.83 9.78 3.46
N GLY A 43 -10.59 9.95 4.77
CA GLY A 43 -9.37 10.50 5.31
C GLY A 43 -8.14 9.68 4.90
N LEU A 44 -8.17 8.37 5.15
CA LEU A 44 -7.08 7.46 4.77
C LEU A 44 -6.78 7.55 3.26
N CYS A 45 -7.81 7.55 2.41
CA CYS A 45 -7.65 7.76 0.97
C CYS A 45 -7.04 9.13 0.65
N GLY A 46 -7.45 10.18 1.35
CA GLY A 46 -6.89 11.53 1.19
C GLY A 46 -5.37 11.59 1.45
N GLY A 47 -4.86 10.83 2.42
CA GLY A 47 -3.41 10.72 2.63
C GLY A 47 -2.67 10.05 1.47
N TYR A 48 -3.26 9.04 0.82
CA TYR A 48 -2.67 8.42 -0.37
C TYR A 48 -2.83 9.25 -1.64
N VAL A 49 -3.89 10.06 -1.75
CA VAL A 49 -3.99 11.08 -2.81
C VAL A 49 -2.84 12.07 -2.66
N LEU A 50 -2.51 12.50 -1.44
CA LEU A 50 -1.34 13.36 -1.21
C LEU A 50 -0.04 12.67 -1.65
N HIS A 51 0.17 11.39 -1.30
CA HIS A 51 1.33 10.65 -1.81
C HIS A 51 1.36 10.56 -3.34
N THR A 52 0.20 10.36 -3.98
CA THR A 52 0.08 10.34 -5.44
C THR A 52 0.48 11.68 -6.05
N VAL A 53 0.00 12.79 -5.49
CA VAL A 53 0.36 14.14 -5.96
C VAL A 53 1.86 14.39 -5.82
N LEU A 54 2.45 14.03 -4.67
CA LEU A 54 3.89 14.16 -4.43
C LEU A 54 4.70 13.31 -5.41
N LEU A 55 4.27 12.07 -5.68
CA LEU A 55 4.91 11.19 -6.65
C LEU A 55 4.85 11.78 -8.06
N VAL A 56 3.67 12.21 -8.51
CA VAL A 56 3.48 12.81 -9.85
C VAL A 56 4.34 14.06 -10.02
N ALA A 57 4.43 14.90 -8.99
CA ALA A 57 5.22 16.13 -9.02
C ALA A 57 6.74 15.87 -9.02
N GLY A 58 7.20 14.86 -8.27
CA GLY A 58 8.63 14.62 -8.05
C GLY A 58 9.28 13.58 -8.96
N LEU A 59 8.53 12.57 -9.42
CA LEU A 59 9.13 11.38 -10.03
C LEU A 59 9.80 11.69 -11.37
N ALA A 60 9.17 12.52 -12.21
CA ALA A 60 9.74 12.90 -13.50
C ALA A 60 11.10 13.61 -13.32
N ALA A 61 11.19 14.53 -12.35
CA ALA A 61 12.43 15.26 -12.06
C ALA A 61 13.55 14.31 -11.58
N VAL A 62 13.22 13.33 -10.74
CA VAL A 62 14.17 12.33 -10.25
C VAL A 62 14.70 11.46 -11.41
N LEU A 63 13.80 10.95 -12.27
CA LEU A 63 14.18 10.08 -13.38
C LEU A 63 15.04 10.80 -14.43
N THR A 64 14.81 12.09 -14.67
CA THR A 64 15.62 12.89 -15.61
C THR A 64 16.95 13.36 -15.02
N GLY A 65 17.06 13.45 -13.70
CA GLY A 65 18.23 14.03 -13.04
C GLY A 65 19.37 13.06 -12.76
N MET A 66 19.09 11.75 -12.70
CA MET A 66 20.08 10.74 -12.29
C MET A 66 19.98 9.46 -13.14
N PRO A 67 20.92 9.24 -14.08
CA PRO A 67 21.03 7.96 -14.80
C PRO A 67 21.15 6.78 -13.81
N GLY A 68 20.40 5.70 -14.03
CA GLY A 68 20.41 4.52 -13.17
C GLY A 68 19.62 4.64 -11.86
N VAL A 69 18.97 5.78 -11.58
CA VAL A 69 18.18 5.95 -10.33
C VAL A 69 17.03 4.95 -10.23
N LEU A 70 16.44 4.55 -11.36
CA LEU A 70 15.36 3.58 -11.39
C LEU A 70 15.84 2.18 -10.94
N GLU A 71 17.07 1.79 -11.26
CA GLU A 71 17.66 0.52 -10.82
C GLU A 71 17.84 0.50 -9.30
N TRP A 72 18.39 1.57 -8.74
CA TRP A 72 18.55 1.72 -7.29
C TRP A 72 17.20 1.75 -6.55
N ILE A 73 16.22 2.46 -7.10
CA ILE A 73 14.84 2.46 -6.57
C ILE A 73 14.24 1.06 -6.65
N THR A 74 14.49 0.33 -7.75
CA THR A 74 13.99 -1.04 -7.93
C THR A 74 14.57 -1.98 -6.89
N LEU A 75 15.90 -1.94 -6.71
CA LEU A 75 16.60 -2.75 -5.71
C LEU A 75 16.10 -2.44 -4.29
N ALA A 76 15.96 -1.16 -3.96
CA ALA A 76 15.45 -0.71 -2.66
C ALA A 76 14.00 -1.18 -2.43
N GLY A 77 13.12 -1.03 -3.42
CA GLY A 77 11.72 -1.46 -3.29
C GLY A 77 11.56 -2.97 -3.21
N ALA A 78 12.37 -3.74 -3.94
CA ALA A 78 12.34 -5.19 -3.87
C ALA A 78 12.84 -5.70 -2.50
N ALA A 79 13.94 -5.15 -1.98
CA ALA A 79 14.42 -5.43 -0.64
C ALA A 79 13.39 -5.04 0.44
N TYR A 80 12.71 -3.91 0.26
CA TYR A 80 11.64 -3.47 1.15
C TYR A 80 10.42 -4.40 1.12
N LEU A 81 9.98 -4.85 -0.05
CA LEU A 81 8.89 -5.83 -0.18
C LEU A 81 9.21 -7.13 0.54
N MET A 82 10.45 -7.63 0.38
CA MET A 82 10.89 -8.83 1.08
C MET A 82 10.93 -8.63 2.59
N TRP A 83 11.46 -7.50 3.07
CA TRP A 83 11.48 -7.18 4.49
C TRP A 83 10.07 -7.04 5.07
N LEU A 84 9.16 -6.36 4.37
CA LEU A 84 7.78 -6.16 4.79
C LEU A 84 7.00 -7.48 4.75
N GLY A 85 7.19 -8.29 3.71
CA GLY A 85 6.63 -9.63 3.62
C GLY A 85 7.13 -10.53 4.75
N ALA A 86 8.45 -10.57 4.98
CA ALA A 86 9.05 -11.37 6.06
C ALA A 86 8.59 -10.92 7.45
N SER A 87 8.51 -9.62 7.72
CA SER A 87 7.97 -9.10 8.99
C SER A 87 6.50 -9.47 9.18
N THR A 88 5.69 -9.38 8.13
CA THR A 88 4.29 -9.83 8.11
C THR A 88 4.19 -11.34 8.41
N LEU A 89 5.06 -12.15 7.81
CA LEU A 89 5.16 -13.59 8.05
C LEU A 89 5.72 -13.98 9.43
N ARG A 90 6.35 -13.06 10.16
CA ARG A 90 6.77 -13.30 11.56
C ARG A 90 5.63 -13.03 12.54
N SER A 91 4.81 -12.02 12.27
CA SER A 91 3.75 -11.57 13.17
C SER A 91 2.37 -12.21 12.89
N TRP A 92 2.20 -12.93 11.78
CA TRP A 92 0.88 -13.42 11.33
C TRP A 92 0.12 -14.24 12.39
N ARG A 93 0.77 -15.06 13.22
CA ARG A 93 0.10 -15.86 14.26
C ARG A 93 -0.50 -15.00 15.37
N ALA A 94 0.13 -13.86 15.65
CA ALA A 94 -0.33 -12.88 16.64
C ALA A 94 -1.29 -11.85 16.04
N ALA A 95 -1.59 -11.92 14.73
CA ALA A 95 -2.53 -11.02 14.09
C ALA A 95 -3.90 -11.10 14.78
N SER A 96 -4.33 -9.95 15.31
CA SER A 96 -5.55 -9.77 16.07
C SER A 96 -6.16 -8.43 15.69
N PHE A 97 -7.48 -8.40 15.49
CA PHE A 97 -8.23 -7.21 15.13
C PHE A 97 -8.95 -6.63 16.35
N THR A 98 -8.19 -6.15 17.33
CA THR A 98 -8.74 -5.51 18.53
C THR A 98 -8.71 -3.99 18.39
N ALA A 99 -9.82 -3.33 18.72
CA ALA A 99 -9.85 -1.87 18.82
C ALA A 99 -9.18 -1.39 20.12
N GLY A 100 -8.28 -0.42 20.02
CA GLY A 100 -7.79 0.33 21.18
C GLY A 100 -8.86 1.28 21.73
N ALA A 101 -8.78 1.61 23.03
CA ALA A 101 -9.67 2.55 23.68
C ALA A 101 -9.42 3.99 23.16
N GLY A 102 -10.40 4.62 22.51
CA GLY A 102 -10.27 6.00 22.04
C GLY A 102 -11.61 6.71 21.80
N SER A 103 -11.93 7.70 22.65
CA SER A 103 -13.06 8.66 22.63
C SER A 103 -14.19 8.43 21.61
N GLU A 104 -15.39 8.11 22.10
CA GLU A 104 -16.64 8.28 21.33
C GLU A 104 -16.87 9.77 21.04
N GLY A 105 -17.40 10.11 19.86
CA GLY A 105 -17.89 11.47 19.56
C GLY A 105 -17.04 12.39 18.66
N ALA A 106 -16.05 11.89 17.90
CA ALA A 106 -15.33 12.73 16.94
C ALA A 106 -16.24 13.23 15.80
N SER A 107 -16.17 14.53 15.47
CA SER A 107 -16.84 15.08 14.28
C SER A 107 -16.31 14.41 13.01
N GLY A 108 -17.14 14.32 11.96
CA GLY A 108 -16.74 13.71 10.68
C GLY A 108 -15.46 14.32 10.11
N LEU A 109 -15.28 15.64 10.24
CA LEU A 109 -14.06 16.33 9.83
C LEU A 109 -12.83 15.88 10.65
N ARG A 110 -12.97 15.69 11.97
CA ARG A 110 -11.87 15.21 12.81
C ARG A 110 -11.46 13.78 12.44
N ALA A 111 -12.43 12.91 12.15
CA ALA A 111 -12.16 11.56 11.68
C ALA A 111 -11.46 11.57 10.30
N PHE A 112 -11.88 12.45 9.39
CA PHE A 112 -11.21 12.63 8.10
C PHE A 112 -9.76 13.09 8.26
N LEU A 113 -9.51 14.16 9.03
CA LEU A 113 -8.15 14.68 9.23
C LEU A 113 -7.23 13.67 9.94
N GLN A 114 -7.78 12.92 10.90
CA GLN A 114 -7.03 11.86 11.58
C GLN A 114 -6.71 10.70 10.63
N GLY A 115 -7.65 10.26 9.79
CA GLY A 115 -7.40 9.26 8.76
C GLY A 115 -6.32 9.71 7.78
N MET A 116 -6.42 10.95 7.29
CA MET A 116 -5.43 11.54 6.38
C MET A 116 -4.04 11.60 7.00
N GLY A 117 -3.94 12.01 8.27
CA GLY A 117 -2.66 11.97 8.99
C GLY A 117 -2.14 10.56 9.21
N THR A 118 -3.03 9.60 9.49
CA THR A 118 -2.68 8.20 9.73
C THR A 118 -2.01 7.58 8.51
N SER A 119 -2.64 7.65 7.33
CA SER A 119 -2.06 7.09 6.10
C SER A 119 -0.95 7.97 5.53
N GLY A 120 -1.06 9.30 5.64
CA GLY A 120 -0.08 10.25 5.12
C GLY A 120 1.30 10.13 5.77
N ILE A 121 1.35 9.83 7.07
CA ILE A 121 2.59 9.62 7.83
C ILE A 121 2.96 8.13 7.90
N ASN A 122 2.12 7.24 7.37
CA ASN A 122 2.37 5.80 7.41
C ASN A 122 3.64 5.46 6.61
N PRO A 123 4.71 4.95 7.26
CA PRO A 123 5.94 4.58 6.58
C PRO A 123 5.71 3.49 5.52
N LYS A 124 4.69 2.61 5.71
CA LYS A 124 4.29 1.63 4.69
C LYS A 124 3.82 2.30 3.40
N GLY A 125 2.96 3.30 3.53
CA GLY A 125 2.44 4.06 2.39
C GLY A 125 3.53 4.84 1.68
N LEU A 126 4.33 5.59 2.45
CA LEU A 126 5.45 6.37 1.93
C LEU A 126 6.44 5.50 1.17
N LEU A 127 6.86 4.37 1.74
CA LEU A 127 7.82 3.47 1.11
C LEU A 127 7.23 2.76 -0.11
N PHE A 128 5.93 2.44 -0.13
CA PHE A 128 5.26 1.95 -1.34
C PHE A 128 5.31 2.97 -2.48
N TYR A 129 4.95 4.23 -2.22
CA TYR A 129 4.96 5.27 -3.25
C TYR A 129 6.36 5.60 -3.74
N VAL A 130 7.36 5.65 -2.85
CA VAL A 130 8.74 6.01 -3.22
C VAL A 130 9.47 4.85 -3.90
N ALA A 131 9.32 3.62 -3.38
CA ALA A 131 10.16 2.51 -3.78
C ALA A 131 9.50 1.57 -4.79
N LEU A 132 8.15 1.46 -4.78
CA LEU A 132 7.44 0.46 -5.58
C LEU A 132 6.71 1.04 -6.77
N VAL A 133 5.96 2.14 -6.61
CA VAL A 133 5.22 2.71 -7.75
C VAL A 133 6.12 3.03 -8.96
N PRO A 134 7.34 3.59 -8.80
CA PRO A 134 8.23 3.86 -9.93
C PRO A 134 8.61 2.63 -10.74
N GLN A 135 8.63 1.44 -10.14
CA GLN A 135 9.00 0.19 -10.81
C GLN A 135 7.96 -0.23 -11.87
N PHE A 136 6.75 0.30 -11.79
CA PHE A 136 5.67 0.02 -12.74
C PHE A 136 5.51 1.13 -13.79
N VAL A 137 6.42 2.10 -13.79
CA VAL A 137 6.47 3.18 -14.77
C VAL A 137 7.55 2.87 -15.80
N SER A 138 7.21 2.97 -17.07
CA SER A 138 8.16 2.82 -18.18
C SER A 138 8.38 4.16 -18.88
N SER A 139 9.65 4.58 -19.01
CA SER A 139 10.04 5.76 -19.78
C SER A 139 9.86 5.59 -21.29
N GLU A 140 9.80 4.34 -21.76
CA GLU A 140 9.65 4.00 -23.18
C GLU A 140 8.18 3.82 -23.60
N ALA A 141 7.25 3.80 -22.63
CA ALA A 141 5.84 3.66 -22.93
C ALA A 141 5.25 4.94 -23.54
N PRO A 142 4.20 4.85 -24.39
CA PRO A 142 3.57 6.01 -25.02
C PRO A 142 2.95 7.04 -24.06
N LEU A 143 2.69 6.65 -22.81
CA LEU A 143 2.09 7.55 -21.82
C LEU A 143 3.19 8.30 -21.05
N PRO A 144 3.08 9.61 -20.82
CA PRO A 144 4.04 10.34 -20.00
C PRO A 144 4.16 9.79 -18.58
N VAL A 145 5.37 9.83 -18.01
CA VAL A 145 5.67 9.39 -16.62
C VAL A 145 4.69 9.97 -15.58
N PRO A 146 4.34 11.27 -15.57
CA PRO A 146 3.37 11.83 -14.62
C PRO A 146 1.98 11.19 -14.74
N VAL A 147 1.54 10.89 -15.97
CA VAL A 147 0.23 10.27 -16.23
C VAL A 147 0.22 8.82 -15.75
N GLN A 148 1.28 8.04 -16.03
CA GLN A 148 1.42 6.68 -15.51
C GLN A 148 1.42 6.67 -13.98
N SER A 149 2.20 7.56 -13.36
CA SER A 149 2.31 7.68 -11.90
C SER A 149 0.97 8.03 -11.24
N GLY A 150 0.22 8.95 -11.85
CA GLY A 150 -1.11 9.33 -11.38
C GLY A 150 -2.11 8.18 -11.49
N LEU A 151 -2.09 7.43 -12.60
CA LEU A 151 -2.94 6.26 -12.79
C LEU A 151 -2.66 5.16 -11.76
N LEU A 152 -1.38 4.84 -11.53
CA LEU A 152 -0.96 3.85 -10.55
C LEU A 152 -1.34 4.28 -9.13
N GLY A 153 -1.02 5.52 -8.75
CA GLY A 153 -1.38 6.07 -7.43
C GLY A 153 -2.89 6.05 -7.18
N MET A 154 -3.69 6.55 -8.13
CA MET A 154 -5.16 6.53 -7.99
C MET A 154 -5.74 5.12 -8.00
N THR A 155 -5.13 4.18 -8.72
CA THR A 155 -5.52 2.76 -8.66
C THR A 155 -5.31 2.21 -7.25
N PHE A 156 -4.19 2.51 -6.60
CA PHE A 156 -3.97 2.14 -5.21
C PHE A 156 -4.94 2.83 -4.24
N VAL A 157 -5.24 4.12 -4.44
CA VAL A 157 -6.26 4.84 -3.63
C VAL A 157 -7.62 4.13 -3.70
N LEU A 158 -8.06 3.72 -4.89
CA LEU A 158 -9.33 3.02 -5.09
C LEU A 158 -9.32 1.63 -4.45
N LEU A 159 -8.25 0.85 -4.65
CA LEU A 159 -8.09 -0.47 -4.03
C LEU A 159 -8.07 -0.38 -2.50
N ALA A 160 -7.29 0.55 -1.95
CA ALA A 160 -7.24 0.80 -0.52
C ALA A 160 -8.61 1.24 0.04
N GLY A 161 -9.31 2.13 -0.66
CA GLY A 161 -10.66 2.54 -0.28
C GLY A 161 -11.65 1.38 -0.24
N LEU A 162 -11.59 0.48 -1.22
CA LEU A 162 -12.42 -0.74 -1.27
C LEU A 162 -12.08 -1.69 -0.11
N VAL A 163 -10.80 -2.00 0.08
CA VAL A 163 -10.33 -2.90 1.15
C VAL A 163 -10.68 -2.32 2.52
N TYR A 164 -10.40 -1.04 2.77
CA TYR A 164 -10.65 -0.41 4.06
C TYR A 164 -12.17 -0.27 4.32
N THR A 165 -12.97 -0.01 3.30
CA THR A 165 -14.44 -0.08 3.45
C THR A 165 -14.90 -1.47 3.85
N ALA A 166 -14.40 -2.52 3.18
CA ALA A 166 -14.72 -3.89 3.53
C ALA A 166 -14.29 -4.23 4.97
N VAL A 167 -13.09 -3.83 5.38
CA VAL A 167 -12.59 -4.02 6.75
C VAL A 167 -13.45 -3.30 7.79
N ALA A 168 -13.88 -2.06 7.52
CA ALA A 168 -14.76 -1.31 8.43
C ALA A 168 -16.15 -1.94 8.57
N LEU A 169 -16.70 -2.50 7.48
CA LEU A 169 -17.98 -3.20 7.51
C LEU A 169 -17.88 -4.54 8.25
N LEU A 170 -16.83 -5.31 7.95
CA LEU A 170 -16.59 -6.61 8.57
C LEU A 170 -16.18 -6.50 10.04
N SER A 171 -15.65 -5.35 10.48
CA SER A 171 -15.30 -5.15 11.89
C SER A 171 -16.52 -5.21 12.81
N ARG A 172 -17.68 -4.77 12.32
CA ARG A 172 -18.96 -4.81 13.05
C ARG A 172 -19.54 -6.21 13.21
N THR A 173 -19.24 -7.13 12.29
CA THR A 173 -19.96 -8.41 12.17
C THR A 173 -19.08 -9.63 12.40
N LEU A 174 -17.78 -9.56 12.08
CA LEU A 174 -16.93 -10.76 11.92
C LEU A 174 -15.51 -10.63 12.48
N LEU A 175 -14.87 -9.46 12.43
CA LEU A 175 -13.43 -9.37 12.76
C LEU A 175 -13.12 -9.54 14.25
N GLN A 176 -14.06 -9.27 15.16
CA GLN A 176 -13.88 -9.54 16.60
C GLN A 176 -14.09 -11.02 16.96
N THR A 177 -14.86 -11.78 16.18
CA THR A 177 -15.27 -13.15 16.52
C THR A 177 -14.42 -14.23 15.85
N ARG A 178 -13.64 -13.89 14.81
CA ARG A 178 -12.86 -14.85 14.02
C ARG A 178 -11.40 -14.41 13.79
N PRO A 179 -10.52 -14.56 14.79
CA PRO A 179 -9.09 -14.27 14.64
C PRO A 179 -8.40 -15.10 13.54
N GLY A 180 -8.98 -16.24 13.12
CA GLY A 180 -8.47 -17.04 12.01
C GLY A 180 -8.43 -16.30 10.66
N THR A 181 -9.42 -15.45 10.37
CA THR A 181 -9.45 -14.66 9.12
C THR A 181 -8.33 -13.62 9.09
N ALA A 182 -8.04 -12.99 10.24
CA ALA A 182 -6.92 -12.07 10.38
C ALA A 182 -5.59 -12.73 10.02
N ARG A 183 -5.37 -13.92 10.57
CA ARG A 183 -4.16 -14.70 10.37
C ARG A 183 -4.00 -15.13 8.90
N ALA A 184 -5.08 -15.60 8.27
CA ALA A 184 -5.07 -16.03 6.88
C ALA A 184 -4.74 -14.90 5.90
N VAL A 185 -5.40 -13.75 6.04
CA VAL A 185 -5.11 -12.56 5.20
C VAL A 185 -3.68 -12.08 5.43
N THR A 186 -3.24 -11.98 6.69
CA THR A 186 -1.87 -11.57 7.02
C THR A 186 -0.83 -12.52 6.40
N LEU A 187 -1.05 -13.84 6.49
CA LEU A 187 -0.16 -14.84 5.91
C LEU A 187 -0.09 -14.74 4.37
N ALA A 188 -1.25 -14.69 3.71
CA ALA A 188 -1.33 -14.61 2.25
C ALA A 188 -0.64 -13.34 1.72
N SER A 189 -0.92 -12.18 2.31
CA SER A 189 -0.26 -10.92 1.96
C SER A 189 1.26 -11.01 2.13
N GLY A 190 1.73 -11.56 3.26
CA GLY A 190 3.17 -11.74 3.50
C GLY A 190 3.86 -12.61 2.44
N LEU A 191 3.24 -13.74 2.05
CA LEU A 191 3.77 -14.64 1.02
C LEU A 191 3.83 -13.96 -0.35
N ILE A 192 2.75 -13.28 -0.77
CA ILE A 192 2.69 -12.58 -2.06
C ILE A 192 3.78 -11.52 -2.14
N MET A 193 3.99 -10.76 -1.06
CA MET A 193 5.01 -9.69 -1.02
C MET A 193 6.43 -10.23 -1.10
N VAL A 194 6.73 -11.34 -0.41
CA VAL A 194 8.05 -12.00 -0.53
C VAL A 194 8.27 -12.53 -1.94
N ALA A 195 7.26 -13.20 -2.52
CA ALA A 195 7.35 -13.76 -3.87
C ALA A 195 7.60 -12.67 -4.92
N LEU A 196 6.84 -11.57 -4.86
CA LEU A 196 7.01 -10.45 -5.78
C LEU A 196 8.33 -9.71 -5.57
N GLY A 197 8.76 -9.51 -4.32
CA GLY A 197 10.08 -8.93 -4.04
C GLY A 197 11.23 -9.78 -4.57
N ALA A 198 11.13 -11.10 -4.46
CA ALA A 198 12.11 -12.03 -5.02
C ALA A 198 12.11 -12.02 -6.57
N ALA A 199 10.94 -11.96 -7.19
CA ALA A 199 10.81 -11.86 -8.65
C ALA A 199 11.44 -10.56 -9.18
N LEU A 200 11.16 -9.43 -8.55
CA LEU A 200 11.72 -8.12 -8.92
C LEU A 200 13.25 -8.09 -8.77
N LEU A 201 13.81 -8.70 -7.72
CA LEU A 201 15.26 -8.88 -7.60
C LEU A 201 15.82 -9.78 -8.70
N GLY A 202 15.14 -10.89 -9.00
CA GLY A 202 15.54 -11.81 -10.05
C GLY A 202 15.65 -11.11 -11.41
N ASP A 203 14.64 -10.33 -11.79
CA ASP A 203 14.60 -9.59 -13.06
C ASP A 203 15.73 -8.55 -13.18
N GLN A 204 16.09 -7.89 -12.07
CA GLN A 204 17.22 -6.94 -12.06
C GLN A 204 18.59 -7.64 -12.14
N LEU A 205 18.73 -8.84 -11.58
CA LEU A 205 20.02 -9.54 -11.50
C LEU A 205 20.29 -10.45 -12.71
N MET A 206 19.26 -10.99 -13.36
CA MET A 206 19.40 -11.87 -14.54
C MET A 206 20.23 -11.25 -15.68
N PRO A 207 20.05 -9.97 -16.06
CA PRO A 207 20.86 -9.33 -17.09
C PRO A 207 22.36 -9.29 -16.73
N LEU A 208 22.69 -9.05 -15.46
CA LEU A 208 24.08 -8.99 -14.97
C LEU A 208 24.79 -10.33 -15.06
N PHE A 209 24.06 -11.44 -14.83
CA PHE A 209 24.61 -12.79 -14.96
C PHE A 209 24.67 -13.29 -16.41
N SER A 210 23.82 -12.76 -17.31
CA SER A 210 23.86 -13.09 -18.74
C SER A 210 24.92 -12.31 -19.53
N ALA A 211 25.46 -11.24 -18.94
CA ALA A 211 26.51 -10.40 -19.52
C ALA A 211 27.93 -10.75 -19.02
N ALA A 212 28.05 -11.75 -18.15
CA ALA A 212 29.30 -12.27 -17.57
C ALA A 212 29.67 -13.63 -18.20
#